data_AF-A0A7W0GWL1-F1
#
_entry.id   AF-A0A7W0GWL1-F1
#
_cell.length_a   1.000
_cell.length_b   1.000
_cell.length_c   1.000
_cell.angle_alpha   90.00
_cell.angle_beta   90.00
_cell.angle_gamma   90.00
#
_symmetry.space_group_name_H-M   'P 1'
#
loop_
_entity.id
_entity.type
_entity.pdbx_description
1 polymer ?
#
loop_
_entity_poly.entity_id
_entity_poly.type
_entity_poly.pdbx_seq_one_letter_code
_entity_poly.pdbx_strand_id
1 'polypeptide(L)'
;MPTERERVQGHAYAVPSPARRVTVEVLNGTKRPGLARSATRRLRRHGLDVVHFGNADAAVESTRVIVRRDDPGRGRAVREALGIGRVVVERDTLRRVDVSVVLGEDFRLGGEARP
;
A
#
# COMPACT_ATOMS: atom_id res chain seq x y z
N MET A 1 -20.06 23.74 -14.45
CA MET A 1 -19.36 22.59 -15.06
C MET A 1 -18.17 22.20 -14.18
N PRO A 2 -18.27 21.17 -13.31
CA PRO A 2 -17.09 20.51 -12.76
C PRO A 2 -16.87 19.15 -13.44
N THR A 3 -15.63 18.89 -13.81
CA THR A 3 -15.17 17.78 -14.64
C THR A 3 -15.16 16.44 -13.89
N GLU A 4 -15.63 15.45 -14.63
CA GLU A 4 -15.69 14.02 -14.34
C GLU A 4 -14.34 13.48 -13.86
N ARG A 5 -14.26 13.12 -12.57
CA ARG A 5 -13.16 12.32 -12.04
C ARG A 5 -13.58 10.86 -12.08
N GLU A 6 -13.11 10.20 -13.13
CA GLU A 6 -13.22 8.78 -13.42
C GLU A 6 -13.01 7.93 -12.15
N ARG A 7 -14.11 7.31 -11.69
CA ARG A 7 -14.07 6.38 -10.57
C ARG A 7 -13.48 5.06 -11.07
N VAL A 8 -12.26 4.75 -10.63
CA VAL A 8 -11.65 3.44 -10.87
C VAL A 8 -12.46 2.35 -10.17
N GLN A 9 -12.99 1.40 -10.94
CA GLN A 9 -13.73 0.23 -10.47
C GLN A 9 -12.81 -0.64 -9.59
N GLY A 10 -13.13 -0.71 -8.30
CA GLY A 10 -12.40 -1.52 -7.32
C GLY A 10 -12.65 -3.00 -7.54
N HIS A 11 -11.62 -3.72 -8.00
CA HIS A 11 -11.58 -5.18 -7.93
C HIS A 11 -11.26 -5.60 -6.48
N ALA A 12 -12.30 -5.84 -5.68
CA ALA A 12 -12.15 -6.46 -4.36
C ALA A 12 -11.87 -7.97 -4.55
N TYR A 13 -10.68 -8.42 -4.14
CA TYR A 13 -10.33 -9.84 -4.13
C TYR A 13 -10.86 -10.53 -2.86
N ALA A 14 -11.24 -11.81 -2.96
CA ALA A 14 -11.81 -12.61 -1.87
C ALA A 14 -10.92 -12.70 -0.63
N VAL A 15 -11.54 -12.61 0.55
CA VAL A 15 -10.91 -12.59 1.89
C VAL A 15 -10.81 -13.99 2.49
N PRO A 16 -9.63 -14.50 2.87
CA PRO A 16 -9.50 -15.68 3.72
C PRO A 16 -9.30 -15.33 5.20
N SER A 17 -10.22 -15.82 6.06
CA SER A 17 -10.17 -16.13 7.51
C SER A 17 -9.66 -15.08 8.55
N PRO A 18 -10.34 -14.94 9.73
CA PRO A 18 -10.16 -13.84 10.69
C PRO A 18 -9.03 -14.10 11.70
N ALA A 19 -7.78 -14.02 11.27
CA ALA A 19 -6.64 -13.88 12.17
C ALA A 19 -6.06 -12.48 12.00
N ARG A 20 -6.59 -11.47 12.71
CA ARG A 20 -6.12 -10.05 12.79
C ARG A 20 -5.07 -9.67 11.72
N ARG A 21 -5.44 -9.72 10.43
CA ARG A 21 -4.49 -9.44 9.35
C ARG A 21 -4.33 -7.93 9.27
N VAL A 22 -3.09 -7.46 9.14
CA VAL A 22 -2.80 -6.04 8.93
C VAL A 22 -3.41 -5.65 7.58
N THR A 23 -4.40 -4.77 7.61
CA THR A 23 -5.06 -4.28 6.39
C THR A 23 -4.24 -3.15 5.78
N VAL A 24 -3.87 -3.32 4.51
CA VAL A 24 -2.99 -2.40 3.80
C VAL A 24 -3.68 -1.90 2.54
N GLU A 25 -3.59 -0.60 2.28
CA GLU A 25 -3.87 -0.03 0.96
C GLU A 25 -2.56 0.32 0.24
N VAL A 26 -2.54 0.21 -1.08
CA VAL A 26 -1.37 0.53 -1.92
C VAL A 26 -1.74 1.57 -2.97
N LEU A 27 -1.14 2.75 -2.89
CA LEU A 27 -1.36 3.86 -3.79
C LEU A 27 -0.11 4.09 -4.64
N ASN A 28 -0.28 4.11 -5.95
CA ASN A 28 0.78 4.44 -6.90
C ASN A 28 0.92 5.95 -7.04
N GLY A 29 1.96 6.53 -6.44
CA GLY A 29 2.33 7.92 -6.64
C GLY A 29 3.34 8.11 -7.78
N THR A 30 3.36 7.23 -8.78
CA THR A 30 4.30 7.32 -9.90
C THR A 30 3.57 7.27 -11.23
N LYS A 31 4.25 7.68 -12.31
CA LYS A 31 3.74 7.55 -13.69
C LYS A 31 3.82 6.12 -14.24
N ARG A 32 4.34 5.15 -13.46
CA ARG A 32 4.55 3.77 -13.92
C ARG A 32 3.29 2.94 -13.70
N PRO A 33 2.61 2.47 -14.76
CA PRO A 33 1.41 1.65 -14.61
C PRO A 33 1.75 0.29 -13.98
N GLY A 34 0.81 -0.28 -13.21
CA GLY A 34 0.96 -1.63 -12.65
C GLY A 34 1.89 -1.75 -11.43
N LEU A 35 2.50 -0.66 -10.96
CA LEU A 35 3.37 -0.64 -9.79
C LEU A 35 2.62 -1.07 -8.51
N ALA A 36 1.44 -0.50 -8.27
CA ALA A 36 0.60 -0.85 -7.13
C ALA A 36 0.19 -2.32 -7.11
N ARG A 37 -0.14 -2.89 -8.28
CA ARG A 37 -0.47 -4.32 -8.41
C ARG A 37 0.74 -5.20 -8.06
N SER A 38 1.94 -4.80 -8.48
CA SER A 38 3.15 -5.57 -8.21
C SER A 38 3.56 -5.50 -6.74
N ALA A 39 3.46 -4.32 -6.12
CA ALA A 39 3.65 -4.15 -4.68
C ALA A 39 2.60 -4.96 -3.88
N THR A 40 1.34 -4.95 -4.32
CA THR A 40 0.26 -5.75 -3.72
C THR A 40 0.61 -7.24 -3.68
N ARG A 41 1.10 -7.80 -4.79
CA ARG A 41 1.55 -9.20 -4.84
C ARG A 41 2.67 -9.48 -3.86
N ARG A 42 3.64 -8.57 -3.72
CA ARG A 42 4.76 -8.71 -2.77
C ARG A 42 4.26 -8.71 -1.33
N LEU A 43 3.44 -7.74 -0.94
CA LEU A 43 2.85 -7.65 0.40
C LEU A 43 2.05 -8.90 0.76
N ARG A 44 1.20 -9.39 -0.15
CA ARG A 44 0.41 -10.61 0.07
C ARG A 44 1.26 -11.87 0.25
N ARG A 45 2.38 -12.00 -0.47
CA ARG A 45 3.34 -13.11 -0.24
C ARG A 45 3.97 -13.09 1.15
N HIS A 46 4.06 -11.92 1.78
CA HIS A 46 4.52 -11.76 3.17
C HIS A 46 3.39 -11.90 4.20
N GLY A 47 2.20 -12.36 3.80
CA GLY A 47 1.07 -12.59 4.72
C GLY A 47 0.28 -11.35 5.11
N LEU A 48 0.54 -10.20 4.46
CA LEU A 48 -0.19 -8.95 4.68
C LEU A 48 -1.47 -8.91 3.83
N ASP A 49 -2.56 -8.39 4.41
CA ASP A 49 -3.84 -8.31 3.70
C ASP A 49 -3.98 -6.97 2.98
N VAL A 50 -3.80 -6.99 1.67
CA VAL A 50 -3.99 -5.80 0.84
C VAL A 50 -5.46 -5.71 0.42
N VAL A 51 -6.19 -4.79 1.02
CA VAL A 51 -7.64 -4.61 0.81
C VAL A 51 -7.96 -3.67 -0.35
N HIS A 52 -7.03 -2.78 -0.69
CA HIS A 52 -7.20 -1.82 -1.77
C HIS A 52 -5.88 -1.49 -2.45
N PHE A 53 -5.93 -1.27 -3.77
CA PHE A 53 -4.81 -0.70 -4.51
C PHE A 53 -5.31 0.25 -5.59
N GLY A 54 -4.58 1.33 -5.85
CA GLY A 54 -4.99 2.38 -6.77
C GLY A 54 -3.85 3.35 -7.09
N ASN A 55 -4.21 4.54 -7.57
CA ASN A 55 -3.28 5.65 -7.77
C ASN A 55 -3.39 6.62 -6.58
N ALA A 56 -2.27 7.26 -6.22
CA ALA A 56 -2.28 8.34 -5.24
C ALA A 56 -2.82 9.63 -5.87
N ASP A 57 -3.35 10.53 -5.04
CA ASP A 57 -3.86 11.84 -5.50
C ASP A 57 -2.75 12.73 -6.10
N ALA A 58 -1.50 12.50 -5.68
CA ALA A 58 -0.32 13.22 -6.16
C ALA A 58 0.85 12.27 -6.41
N ALA A 59 1.70 12.64 -7.37
CA ALA A 59 2.96 11.96 -7.57
C ALA A 59 3.91 12.21 -6.40
N VAL A 60 4.69 11.19 -6.02
CA VAL A 60 5.66 11.25 -4.92
C VAL A 60 6.99 10.66 -5.38
N GLU A 61 8.08 11.29 -4.94
CA GLU A 61 9.43 10.84 -5.27
C GLU A 61 9.86 9.66 -4.39
N SER A 62 9.45 9.67 -3.12
CA SER A 62 9.84 8.68 -2.10
C SER A 62 8.67 7.83 -1.64
N THR A 63 8.94 6.54 -1.39
CA THR A 63 7.96 5.58 -0.89
C THR A 63 7.67 5.83 0.59
N ARG A 64 6.40 5.91 0.95
CA ARG A 64 5.94 6.20 2.31
C ARG A 64 5.02 5.09 2.80
N VAL A 65 5.23 4.66 4.03
CA VAL A 65 4.41 3.67 4.72
C VAL A 65 3.74 4.38 5.89
N ILE A 66 2.47 4.73 5.72
CA ILE A 66 1.72 5.57 6.63
C ILE A 66 0.90 4.68 7.55
N VAL A 67 1.25 4.60 8.83
CA VAL A 67 0.51 3.83 9.82
C VAL A 67 -0.64 4.67 10.35
N ARG A 68 -1.87 4.19 10.17
CA ARG A 68 -3.10 4.89 10.54
C ARG A 68 -3.60 4.55 11.94
N ARG A 69 -3.24 3.36 12.44
CA ARG A 69 -3.54 2.91 13.82
C ARG A 69 -2.28 2.93 14.68
N ASP A 70 -2.47 2.97 16.01
CA ASP A 70 -1.41 3.12 17.04
C ASP A 70 -0.48 1.91 17.21
N ASP A 71 -0.08 1.29 16.11
CA ASP A 71 0.78 0.12 16.10
C ASP A 71 1.88 0.28 15.05
N PRO A 72 3.00 0.92 15.42
CA PRO A 72 4.15 1.09 14.54
C PRO A 72 4.75 -0.25 14.09
N GLY A 73 4.48 -1.35 14.80
CA GLY A 73 4.88 -2.71 14.40
C GLY A 73 4.26 -3.11 13.06
N ARG A 74 3.02 -2.69 12.78
CA ARG A 74 2.35 -2.92 11.49
C ARG A 74 3.05 -2.22 10.33
N GLY A 75 3.45 -0.97 10.52
CA GLY A 75 4.20 -0.21 9.52
C GLY A 75 5.57 -0.82 9.23
N ARG A 76 6.24 -1.33 10.26
CA ARG A 76 7.53 -2.01 10.11
C ARG A 76 7.41 -3.28 9.28
N ALA A 77 6.41 -4.13 9.53
CA ALA A 77 6.18 -5.34 8.75
C ALA A 77 5.93 -5.03 7.26
N VAL A 78 5.17 -3.97 6.98
CA VAL A 78 4.91 -3.52 5.60
C VAL A 78 6.20 -3.00 4.94
N ARG A 79 7.00 -2.20 5.65
CA ARG A 79 8.30 -1.75 5.15
C ARG A 79 9.24 -2.92 4.86
N GLU A 80 9.33 -3.89 5.75
CA GLU A 80 10.19 -5.07 5.58
C GLU A 80 9.75 -5.92 4.39
N ALA A 81 8.43 -6.09 4.20
CA ALA A 81 7.89 -6.76 3.02
C ALA A 81 8.21 -6.02 1.71
N LEU A 82 8.21 -4.69 1.70
CA LEU A 82 8.55 -3.87 0.52
C LEU A 82 10.06 -3.73 0.31
N GLY A 83 10.86 -3.83 1.37
CA GLY A 83 12.30 -3.58 1.38
C GLY A 83 12.70 -2.09 1.32
N ILE A 84 11.73 -1.18 1.15
CA ILE A 84 11.94 0.26 1.04
C ILE A 84 10.74 1.01 1.62
N GLY A 85 10.98 2.27 1.99
CA GLY A 85 9.94 3.21 2.38
C GLY A 85 10.13 3.75 3.78
N ARG A 86 9.77 5.02 3.96
CA ARG A 86 9.78 5.67 5.27
C ARG A 86 8.50 5.33 6.01
N VAL A 87 8.61 4.74 7.20
CA VAL A 87 7.46 4.56 8.10
C VAL A 87 7.14 5.91 8.73
N VAL A 88 5.91 6.35 8.56
CA VAL A 88 5.35 7.57 9.16
C VAL A 88 4.11 7.14 9.93
N VAL A 89 3.92 7.62 11.15
CA VAL A 89 2.70 7.37 11.92
C VAL A 89 1.82 8.60 11.75
N GLU A 90 0.73 8.47 11.01
CA GLU A 90 -0.26 9.52 10.82
C GLU A 90 -1.62 8.94 11.17
N ARG A 91 -2.04 9.16 12.42
CA ARG A 91 -3.28 8.63 12.95
C ARG A 91 -4.45 9.25 12.21
N ASP A 92 -5.21 8.42 11.54
CA ASP A 92 -6.40 8.81 10.80
C ASP A 92 -7.45 7.73 10.97
N THR A 93 -8.33 7.93 11.96
CA THR A 93 -9.40 6.99 12.30
C THR A 93 -10.53 6.97 11.28
N LEU A 94 -10.56 7.93 10.35
CA LEU A 94 -11.52 7.94 9.25
C LEU A 94 -11.15 6.91 8.17
N ARG A 95 -9.87 6.52 8.08
CA ARG A 95 -9.42 5.46 7.18
C ARG A 95 -9.67 4.08 7.79
N ARG A 96 -10.31 3.21 7.01
CA ARG A 96 -10.63 1.84 7.41
C ARG A 96 -9.45 0.86 7.35
N VAL A 97 -8.25 1.34 7.02
CA VAL A 97 -7.03 0.53 6.88
C VAL A 97 -6.09 0.73 8.07
N ASP A 98 -5.23 -0.26 8.34
CA ASP A 98 -4.15 -0.12 9.33
C ASP A 98 -2.98 0.69 8.78
N VAL A 99 -2.64 0.47 7.50
CA VAL A 99 -1.46 1.04 6.85
C VAL A 99 -1.79 1.48 5.43
N SER A 100 -1.37 2.69 5.05
CA SER A 100 -1.40 3.17 3.67
C SER A 100 0.01 3.21 3.10
N VAL A 101 0.27 2.47 2.03
CA VAL A 101 1.53 2.52 1.29
C VAL A 101 1.36 3.45 0.12
N VAL A 102 2.21 4.46 0.02
CA VAL A 102 2.30 5.35 -1.15
C VAL A 102 3.63 5.06 -1.82
N LEU A 103 3.59 4.50 -3.04
CA LEU A 103 4.78 4.13 -3.79
C LEU A 103 5.34 5.35 -4.52
N GLY A 104 6.62 5.62 -4.27
CA GLY A 104 7.36 6.70 -4.92
C GLY A 104 8.16 6.24 -6.14
N GLU A 105 8.76 7.20 -6.84
CA GLU A 105 9.66 6.95 -7.97
C GLU A 105 10.88 6.11 -7.56
N ASP A 106 11.30 6.21 -6.30
CA ASP A 106 12.31 5.37 -5.65
C ASP A 106 11.94 3.88 -5.59
N PHE A 107 10.65 3.52 -5.63
CA PHE A 107 10.23 2.13 -5.56
C PHE A 107 10.65 1.38 -6.82
N ARG A 108 11.65 0.51 -6.71
CA ARG A 108 12.01 -0.42 -7.77
C ARG A 108 11.43 -1.78 -7.44
N LEU A 109 10.83 -2.42 -8.46
CA LEU A 109 10.53 -3.84 -8.42
C LEU A 109 11.84 -4.61 -8.58
N GLY A 110 12.74 -4.47 -7.62
CA GLY A 110 14.01 -5.17 -7.51
C GLY A 110 13.96 -6.01 -6.25
N GLY A 111 14.22 -7.30 -6.39
CA GLY A 111 14.20 -8.27 -5.30
C GLY A 111 12.95 -9.14 -5.32
N GLU A 112 12.86 -10.03 -6.30
CA GLU A 112 12.76 -11.43 -5.90
C GLU A 112 13.85 -11.66 -4.85
N ALA A 113 13.46 -11.74 -3.58
CA ALA A 113 14.30 -12.42 -2.62
C ALA A 113 14.40 -13.86 -3.14
N ARG A 114 15.49 -14.15 -3.85
CA ARG A 114 15.92 -15.52 -4.12
C ARG A 114 16.08 -16.22 -2.76
N PRO A 115 15.73 -17.51 -2.69
CA PRO A 115 15.48 -18.26 -1.46
C PRO A 115 16.68 -18.33 -0.53
#